data_AF-A0A974KXH7-F1
#
_entry.id   AF-A0A974KXH7-F1
#
_cell.length_a   1.000
_cell.length_b   1.000
_cell.length_c   1.000
_cell.angle_alpha   90.00
_cell.angle_beta   90.00
_cell.angle_gamma   90.00
#
_symmetry.space_group_name_H-M   'P 1'
#
loop_
_entity.id
_entity.type
_entity.pdbx_description
1 polymer ?
#
loop_
_entity_poly.entity_id
_entity_poly.type
_entity_poly.pdbx_seq_one_letter_code
_entity_poly.pdbx_strand_id
1 'polypeptide(L)' 'MSNENKSILIAGMTFNVLFFVCMLSQVFILNSAAYALFAALATYLFFNNYFFEESKQQEE' A
#
# COMPACT_ATOMS: atom_id res chain seq x y z
N MET A 1 -14.50 -3.86 10.53
CA MET A 1 -13.03 -3.73 10.44
C MET A 1 -12.71 -2.26 10.58
N SER A 2 -11.78 -1.87 11.47
CA SER A 2 -11.28 -0.49 11.53
C SER A 2 -10.73 -0.08 10.16
N ASN A 3 -10.85 1.20 9.78
CA ASN A 3 -10.28 1.74 8.55
C ASN A 3 -8.76 1.52 8.48
N GLU A 4 -8.09 1.56 9.63
CA GLU A 4 -6.67 1.18 9.74
C GLU A 4 -6.42 -0.27 9.29
N ASN A 5 -7.25 -1.22 9.72
CA ASN A 5 -7.12 -2.62 9.33
C ASN A 5 -7.33 -2.81 7.82
N LYS A 6 -8.22 -2.02 7.20
CA LYS A 6 -8.43 -2.01 5.75
C LYS A 6 -7.20 -1.44 5.03
N SER A 7 -6.66 -0.31 5.50
CA SER A 7 -5.43 0.29 4.96
C SER A 7 -4.23 -0.65 5.03
N ILE A 8 -4.02 -1.33 6.16
CA ILE A 8 -2.93 -2.30 6.32
C ILE A 8 -3.09 -3.46 5.34
N LEU A 9 -4.31 -3.97 5.17
CA LEU A 9 -4.60 -5.10 4.27
C LEU A 9 -4.37 -4.72 2.80
N ILE A 10 -4.80 -3.52 2.40
CA ILE A 10 -4.55 -2.96 1.06
C ILE A 10 -3.04 -2.75 0.84
N ALA A 11 -2.34 -2.12 1.79
CA ALA A 11 -0.90 -1.90 1.70
C ALA A 11 -0.10 -3.22 1.60
N GLY A 12 -0.51 -4.25 2.37
CA GLY A 12 0.08 -5.59 2.29
C GLY A 12 -0.17 -6.28 0.95
N MET A 13 -1.35 -6.12 0.36
CA MET A 13 -1.62 -6.62 -1.00
C MET A 13 -0.81 -5.87 -2.06
N THR A 14 -0.69 -4.54 -1.94
CA THR A 14 0.16 -3.72 -2.82
C THR A 14 1.63 -4.13 -2.75
N PHE A 15 2.15 -4.41 -1.55
CA PHE A 15 3.51 -4.94 -1.37
C PHE A 15 3.72 -6.23 -2.16
N ASN A 16 2.82 -7.20 -2.01
CA ASN A 16 2.92 -8.48 -2.70
C ASN A 16 2.89 -8.29 -4.22
N VAL A 17 1.94 -7.52 -4.75
CA VAL A 17 1.81 -7.29 -6.19
C VAL A 17 3.06 -6.62 -6.76
N LEU A 18 3.54 -5.53 -6.16
CA LEU A 18 4.74 -4.84 -6.66
C LEU A 18 6.00 -5.70 -6.52
N PHE A 19 6.13 -6.43 -5.41
CA PHE A 19 7.27 -7.30 -5.19
C PHE A 19 7.37 -8.38 -6.28
N PHE A 20 6.27 -9.06 -6.58
CA PHE A 20 6.24 -10.08 -7.64
C PHE A 20 6.43 -9.46 -9.04
N VAL A 21 5.84 -8.29 -9.33
CA VAL A 21 6.05 -7.60 -10.61
C VAL A 21 7.53 -7.21 -10.81
N CYS A 22 8.18 -6.65 -9.79
CA CYS A 22 9.60 -6.32 -9.86
C CYS A 22 10.49 -7.57 -9.99
N MET A 23 10.11 -8.66 -9.32
CA MET A 23 10.80 -9.96 -9.45
C MET A 23 10.67 -10.54 -10.86
N LEU A 24 9.49 -10.45 -11.49
CA LEU A 24 9.26 -10.85 -12.89
C LEU A 24 10.06 -9.98 -13.88
N SER A 25 10.32 -8.72 -13.52
CA SER A 25 11.12 -7.78 -14.32
C SER A 25 12.64 -7.99 -14.18
N GLN A 26 13.09 -9.11 -13.58
CA GLN A 26 14.51 -9.42 -13.29
C GLN A 26 15.25 -8.34 -12.47
N VAL A 27 14.52 -7.48 -11.74
CA VAL A 27 15.15 -6.52 -10.84
C VAL A 27 15.70 -7.28 -9.62
N PHE A 28 16.93 -6.93 -9.23
CA PHE A 28 17.61 -7.53 -8.08
C PHE A 28 16.69 -7.51 -6.85
N ILE A 29 16.59 -8.64 -6.13
CA ILE A 29 15.59 -8.86 -5.05
C ILE A 29 15.53 -7.70 -4.05
N LEU A 30 16.68 -7.13 -3.71
CA LEU A 30 16.81 -6.06 -2.73
C LEU A 30 16.21 -4.74 -3.22
N ASN A 31 16.40 -4.41 -4.50
CA ASN A 31 15.80 -3.24 -5.12
C ASN A 31 14.29 -3.42 -5.27
N SER A 32 13.86 -4.61 -5.69
CA SER A 32 12.43 -4.97 -5.77
C SER A 32 11.72 -4.84 -4.42
N ALA A 33 12.35 -5.31 -3.35
CA ALA A 33 11.84 -5.17 -1.99
C ALA A 33 11.77 -3.69 -1.54
N ALA A 34 12.78 -2.88 -1.88
CA ALA A 34 12.79 -1.46 -1.55
C ALA A 34 11.65 -0.69 -2.25
N TYR A 35 11.45 -0.92 -3.55
CA TYR A 35 10.34 -0.30 -4.30
C TYR A 35 8.97 -0.75 -3.77
N ALA A 36 8.81 -2.05 -3.50
CA ALA A 36 7.56 -2.59 -2.98
C ALA A 36 7.25 -2.04 -1.56
N LEU A 37 8.25 -1.94 -0.68
CA LEU A 37 8.09 -1.35 0.66
C LEU A 37 7.74 0.13 0.58
N PHE A 38 8.43 0.89 -0.28
CA PHE A 38 8.16 2.31 -0.45
C PHE A 38 6.74 2.56 -0.96
N ALA A 39 6.31 1.80 -1.98
CA ALA A 39 4.95 1.88 -2.49
C ALA A 39 3.90 1.47 -1.45
N ALA A 40 4.16 0.41 -0.66
CA ALA A 40 3.24 -0.04 0.38
C ALA A 40 3.10 1.00 1.51
N LEU A 41 4.19 1.66 1.93
CA LEU A 41 4.14 2.75 2.90
C LEU A 41 3.40 3.98 2.36
N ALA A 42 3.63 4.34 1.10
CA ALA A 42 2.92 5.44 0.45
C ALA A 42 1.41 5.15 0.36
N THR A 43 1.03 3.93 -0.04
CA THR A 43 -0.36 3.47 -0.05
C THR A 43 -0.97 3.49 1.35
N TYR A 44 -0.25 3.01 2.37
CA TYR A 44 -0.73 3.05 3.74
C TYR A 44 -1.01 4.49 4.20
N LEU A 45 -0.07 5.43 3.99
CA LEU A 45 -0.25 6.83 4.35
C LEU A 45 -1.38 7.50 3.58
N PHE A 46 -1.54 7.21 2.28
CA PHE A 46 -2.60 7.76 1.46
C PHE A 46 -3.98 7.29 1.93
N PHE A 47 -4.17 5.99 2.13
CA PHE A 47 -5.45 5.47 2.57
C PHE A 47 -5.77 5.88 4.01
N ASN A 48 -4.77 5.86 4.91
CA ASN A 48 -4.97 6.21 6.31
C ASN A 48 -5.30 7.69 6.53
N ASN A 49 -4.59 8.61 5.87
CA ASN A 49 -4.69 10.04 6.16
C ASN A 49 -5.50 10.84 5.13
N TYR A 50 -5.70 10.36 3.91
CA TYR A 50 -6.44 11.13 2.90
C TYR A 50 -7.76 10.45 2.55
N PHE A 51 -7.72 9.16 2.22
CA PHE A 51 -8.90 8.48 1.69
C PHE A 51 -9.98 8.23 2.75
N PHE A 52 -9.59 7.78 3.95
CA PHE A 52 -10.57 7.47 4.99
C PHE A 52 -11.00 8.69 5.83
N GLU A 53 -10.21 9.77 5.89
CA GLU A 53 -10.66 11.04 6.48
C GLU A 53 -11.70 11.73 5.59
N GLU A 54 -11.50 11.72 4.27
CA GLU A 54 -12.46 12.29 3.32
C GLU A 54 -13.78 11.48 3.27
N SER A 55 -13.71 10.14 3.40
CA SER A 55 -14.92 9.31 3.46
C SER A 55 -15.80 9.58 4.69
N LYS A 56 -15.24 10.09 5.79
CA LYS A 56 -16.04 10.51 6.97
C LYS A 56 -16.74 11.85 6.75
N GLN A 57 -16.19 12.72 5.92
CA GLN A 57 -16.79 14.03 5.62
C GLN A 57 -17.89 13.95 4.56
N GLN A 58 -17.96 12.86 3.78
CA GLN A 58 -18.99 12.64 2.76
C GLN A 58 -20.22 11.87 3.29
N GLU A 59 -20.20 11.39 4.54
CA GLU A 59 -21.33 10.72 5.20
C GLU A 59 -22.12 11.62 6.19
N GLU A 60 -21.74 12.90 6.38
CA GLU A 60 -22.53 13.93 7.09
C GLU A 60 -23.33 14.82 6.12
#